data_AF-A0A3P8JNI3-F1
#
_entry.id   AF-A0A3P8JNI3-F1
#
_cell.length_a   1.000
_cell.length_b   1.000
_cell.length_c   1.000
_cell.angle_alpha   90.00
_cell.angle_beta   90.00
_cell.angle_gamma   90.00
#
_symmetry.space_group_name_H-M   'P 1'
#
loop_
_entity.id
_entity.type
_entity.pdbx_description
1 polymer ?
#
loop_
_entity_poly.entity_id
_entity_poly.type
_entity_poly.pdbx_seq_one_letter_code
_entity_poly.pdbx_strand_id
1 'polypeptide(L)'
;MFNRVLLNRMKDSVNTQLRDRQAGFRKERSCTDQIATIRIIVKQSIKWNLSRYINFIDYEKAFDSVDKTTLWKLLRHYGVPDKMVNIIWNSYDGLKGKIVHEGQLTDSFEVKIRVRQGCLLSYFLFLLMIDRIMKTSISEGKRGIQWTARMQLHDLDFTDDLALLSHTQQQIQEKTTNVAAVSAAVGLNIHKGKSKILRYNTPCTDPIILDGEDLGDV
;
A
#
# COMPACT_ATOMS: atom_id res chain seq x y z
N MET A 1 12.08 19.18 -9.74
CA MET A 1 13.50 19.17 -9.30
C MET A 1 13.64 19.08 -7.78
N PHE A 2 13.06 20.00 -7.00
CA PHE A 2 13.16 20.03 -5.53
C PHE A 2 12.76 18.73 -4.81
N ASN A 3 11.58 18.17 -5.13
CA ASN A 3 11.11 16.91 -4.51
C ASN A 3 12.05 15.73 -4.74
N ARG A 4 12.75 15.69 -5.88
CA ARG A 4 13.73 14.65 -6.19
C ARG A 4 14.97 14.76 -5.30
N VAL A 5 15.40 15.99 -4.98
CA VAL A 5 16.52 16.23 -4.05
C VAL A 5 16.14 15.80 -2.63
N LEU A 6 14.92 16.14 -2.18
CA LEU A 6 14.42 15.69 -0.88
C LEU A 6 14.38 14.16 -0.78
N LEU A 7 13.82 13.49 -1.79
CA LEU A 7 13.75 12.04 -1.82
C LEU A 7 15.13 11.40 -1.77
N ASN A 8 16.08 11.89 -2.58
CA ASN A 8 17.44 11.36 -2.56
C ASN A 8 18.12 11.48 -1.19
N ARG A 9 17.84 12.56 -0.44
CA ARG A 9 18.40 12.77 0.91
C ARG A 9 17.75 11.90 1.99
N MET A 10 16.49 11.50 1.82
CA MET A 10 15.79 10.61 2.77
C MET A 10 15.96 9.13 2.46
N LYS A 11 16.39 8.81 1.23
CA LYS A 11 16.40 7.46 0.69
C LYS A 11 17.20 6.49 1.58
N ASP A 12 18.38 6.90 2.02
CA ASP A 12 19.27 6.01 2.78
C ASP A 12 18.74 5.75 4.18
N SER A 13 18.20 6.76 4.87
CA SER A 13 17.58 6.60 6.20
C SER A 13 16.33 5.73 6.15
N VAL A 14 15.55 5.82 5.07
CA VAL A 14 14.28 5.09 4.94
C VAL A 14 14.49 3.65 4.48
N ASN A 15 15.43 3.43 3.55
CA ASN A 15 15.72 2.10 2.99
C ASN A 15 16.16 1.08 4.04
N THR A 16 16.82 1.51 5.11
CA THR A 16 17.23 0.62 6.21
C THR A 16 16.05 0.10 7.03
N GLN A 17 14.92 0.78 6.96
CA GLN A 17 13.72 0.41 7.71
C GLN A 17 12.66 -0.29 6.85
N LEU A 18 12.62 -0.07 5.53
CA LEU A 18 11.60 -0.66 4.66
C LEU A 18 11.62 -2.20 4.67
N ARG A 19 10.45 -2.84 4.61
CA ARG A 19 10.37 -4.29 4.46
C ARG A 19 11.02 -4.76 3.17
N ASP A 20 11.46 -6.00 3.17
CA ASP A 20 12.00 -6.66 1.98
C ASP A 20 10.97 -6.89 0.88
N ARG A 21 9.68 -6.66 1.11
CA ARG A 21 8.65 -6.80 0.08
C ARG A 21 8.34 -5.50 -0.64
N GLN A 22 8.48 -4.39 0.08
CA GLN A 22 8.26 -3.07 -0.46
C GLN A 22 9.25 -2.81 -1.60
N ALA A 23 8.74 -2.82 -2.83
CA ALA A 23 9.53 -2.68 -4.04
C ALA A 23 9.58 -1.23 -4.54
N GLY A 24 8.65 -0.38 -4.10
CA GLY A 24 8.58 1.02 -4.53
C GLY A 24 9.85 1.80 -4.19
N PHE A 25 10.40 2.51 -5.19
CA PHE A 25 11.61 3.35 -5.10
C PHE A 25 12.91 2.67 -4.65
N ARG A 26 12.94 1.34 -4.60
CA ARG A 26 14.18 0.59 -4.37
C ARG A 26 14.87 0.29 -5.69
N LYS A 27 16.20 0.36 -5.69
CA LYS A 27 16.99 -0.05 -6.86
C LYS A 27 16.80 -1.56 -7.04
N GLU A 28 16.73 -2.03 -8.29
CA GLU A 28 16.66 -3.46 -8.65
C GLU A 28 15.37 -4.20 -8.21
N ARG A 29 14.25 -3.49 -8.05
CA ARG A 29 12.94 -4.11 -7.84
C ARG A 29 11.91 -3.56 -8.84
N SER A 30 11.21 -4.45 -9.54
CA SER A 30 10.25 -4.09 -10.57
C SER A 30 8.87 -4.71 -10.35
N CYS A 31 7.82 -4.04 -10.84
CA CYS A 31 6.46 -4.59 -10.93
C CYS A 31 6.46 -5.94 -11.69
N THR A 32 7.33 -6.07 -12.69
CA THR A 32 7.47 -7.31 -13.47
C THR A 32 7.84 -8.51 -12.61
N ASP A 33 8.63 -8.32 -11.54
CA ASP A 33 9.04 -9.42 -10.66
C ASP A 33 7.85 -9.92 -9.84
N GLN A 34 6.92 -9.03 -9.46
CA GLN A 34 5.72 -9.40 -8.73
C GLN A 34 4.68 -10.09 -9.63
N ILE A 35 4.46 -9.59 -10.84
CA ILE A 35 3.61 -10.25 -11.82
C ILE A 35 4.16 -11.65 -12.11
N ALA A 36 5.47 -11.79 -12.28
CA ALA A 36 6.11 -13.09 -12.45
C ALA A 36 5.90 -13.98 -11.21
N THR A 37 6.03 -13.44 -10.01
CA THR A 37 5.80 -14.16 -8.75
C THR A 37 4.35 -14.65 -8.63
N ILE A 38 3.36 -13.80 -8.89
CA ILE A 38 1.94 -14.18 -8.92
C ILE A 38 1.69 -15.27 -9.97
N ARG A 39 2.24 -15.11 -11.18
CA ARG A 39 2.13 -16.14 -12.23
C ARG A 39 2.72 -17.48 -11.79
N ILE A 40 3.85 -17.48 -11.08
CA ILE A 40 4.45 -18.70 -10.52
C ILE A 40 3.54 -19.30 -9.44
N ILE A 41 3.01 -18.46 -8.54
CA ILE A 41 2.07 -18.87 -7.48
C ILE A 41 0.86 -19.56 -8.08
N VAL A 42 0.23 -18.95 -9.09
CA VAL A 42 -0.93 -19.50 -9.79
C VAL A 42 -0.58 -20.82 -10.48
N LYS A 43 0.50 -20.85 -11.26
CA LYS A 43 0.94 -22.08 -11.97
C LYS A 43 1.22 -23.23 -11.02
N GLN A 44 1.87 -22.98 -9.88
CA GLN A 44 2.10 -23.99 -8.86
C GLN A 44 0.80 -24.48 -8.23
N SER A 45 -0.15 -23.57 -7.98
CA SER A 45 -1.46 -23.91 -7.41
C SER A 45 -2.19 -24.90 -8.29
N ILE A 46 -2.24 -24.61 -9.60
CA ILE A 46 -2.84 -25.48 -10.62
C ILE A 46 -2.08 -26.81 -10.70
N LYS A 47 -0.75 -26.76 -10.86
CA LYS A 47 0.08 -27.96 -11.05
C LYS A 47 -0.01 -28.95 -9.89
N TRP A 48 -0.05 -28.45 -8.66
CA TRP A 48 0.00 -29.27 -7.44
C TRP A 48 -1.36 -29.38 -6.74
N ASN A 49 -2.43 -28.92 -7.39
CA ASN A 49 -3.78 -28.86 -6.82
C ASN A 49 -3.83 -28.22 -5.41
N LEU A 50 -3.04 -27.16 -5.20
CA LEU A 50 -2.97 -26.47 -3.92
C LEU A 50 -4.05 -25.39 -3.85
N SER A 51 -4.76 -25.36 -2.73
CA SER A 51 -5.72 -24.29 -2.43
C SER A 51 -4.99 -22.99 -2.13
N ARG A 52 -5.35 -21.91 -2.85
CA ARG A 52 -4.79 -20.57 -2.63
C ARG A 52 -5.84 -19.48 -2.78
N TYR A 53 -5.73 -18.50 -1.90
CA TYR A 53 -6.47 -17.25 -1.93
C TYR A 53 -5.49 -16.10 -2.12
N ILE A 54 -5.81 -15.21 -3.06
CA ILE A 54 -5.10 -13.97 -3.30
C ILE A 54 -6.12 -12.84 -3.18
N ASN A 55 -5.93 -11.93 -2.23
CA ASN A 55 -6.79 -10.75 -2.09
C ASN A 55 -6.05 -9.52 -2.58
N PHE A 56 -6.50 -8.95 -3.70
CA PHE A 56 -6.03 -7.68 -4.22
C PHE A 56 -6.77 -6.54 -3.52
N ILE A 57 -6.01 -5.72 -2.80
CA ILE A 57 -6.49 -4.58 -2.03
C ILE A 57 -6.19 -3.30 -2.81
N ASP A 58 -7.23 -2.52 -3.06
CA ASP A 58 -7.14 -1.16 -3.60
C ASP A 58 -7.59 -0.16 -2.51
N TYR A 59 -7.00 1.03 -2.46
CA TYR A 59 -7.36 2.06 -1.48
C TYR A 59 -8.20 3.18 -2.09
N GLU A 60 -9.23 3.62 -1.38
CA GLU A 60 -10.03 4.78 -1.78
C GLU A 60 -9.18 6.05 -1.70
N LYS A 61 -9.03 6.75 -2.82
CA LYS A 61 -8.43 8.10 -2.94
C LYS A 61 -7.36 8.36 -1.88
N ALA A 62 -6.36 7.47 -1.84
CA ALA A 62 -5.52 7.28 -0.66
C ALA A 62 -4.82 8.56 -0.17
N PHE A 63 -4.60 9.54 -1.04
CA PHE A 63 -3.96 10.82 -0.70
C PHE A 63 -4.87 11.86 -0.07
N ASP A 64 -6.18 11.76 -0.31
CA ASP A 64 -7.17 12.68 0.26
C ASP A 64 -7.54 12.31 1.69
N SER A 65 -7.35 11.04 2.08
CA SER A 65 -7.82 10.50 3.34
C SER A 65 -6.75 10.43 4.45
N VAL A 66 -5.45 10.50 4.13
CA VAL A 66 -4.37 10.34 5.12
C VAL A 66 -4.39 11.42 6.21
N ASP A 67 -4.30 10.97 7.46
CA ASP A 67 -4.05 11.87 8.59
C ASP A 67 -2.61 12.44 8.55
N LYS A 68 -2.51 13.76 8.36
CA LYS A 68 -1.23 14.48 8.30
C LYS A 68 -0.40 14.22 9.55
N THR A 69 -0.99 14.31 10.73
CA THR A 69 -0.29 14.09 12.02
C THR A 69 0.38 12.73 12.09
N THR A 70 -0.31 11.69 11.63
CA THR A 70 0.19 10.31 11.56
C THR A 70 1.33 10.20 10.56
N LEU A 71 1.24 10.85 9.41
CA LEU A 71 2.30 10.85 8.40
C LEU A 71 3.62 11.46 8.89
N TRP A 72 3.56 12.50 9.72
CA TRP A 72 4.79 13.13 10.24
C TRP A 72 5.43 12.33 11.36
N LYS A 73 4.62 11.71 12.22
CA LYS A 73 5.11 10.73 13.20
C LYS A 73 5.76 9.54 12.47
N LEU A 74 5.17 9.12 11.35
CA LEU A 74 5.72 8.06 10.52
C LEU A 74 7.09 8.42 9.94
N LEU A 75 7.24 9.59 9.33
CA LEU A 75 8.54 10.01 8.76
C LEU A 75 9.66 9.97 9.80
N ARG A 76 9.40 10.46 11.03
CA ARG A 76 10.35 10.40 12.14
C ARG A 76 10.67 8.96 12.54
N HIS A 77 9.66 8.09 12.59
CA HIS A 77 9.85 6.67 12.86
C HIS A 77 10.79 6.02 11.84
N TYR A 78 10.66 6.38 10.55
CA TYR A 78 11.55 5.93 9.48
C TYR A 78 12.92 6.64 9.43
N GLY A 79 13.28 7.39 10.47
CA GLY A 79 14.60 8.02 10.61
C GLY A 79 14.81 9.28 9.78
N VAL A 80 13.74 9.87 9.24
CA VAL A 80 13.83 11.14 8.50
C VAL A 80 14.10 12.28 9.50
N PRO A 81 15.16 13.10 9.31
CA PRO A 81 15.48 14.19 10.23
C PRO A 81 14.37 15.24 10.31
N ASP A 82 14.16 15.83 11.49
CA ASP A 82 13.10 16.83 11.73
C ASP A 82 13.16 18.02 10.76
N LYS A 83 14.36 18.46 10.39
CA LYS A 83 14.53 19.53 9.39
C LYS A 83 13.88 19.16 8.05
N MET A 84 14.00 17.91 7.62
CA MET A 84 13.36 17.43 6.40
C MET A 84 11.87 17.26 6.57
N VAL A 85 11.41 16.72 7.71
CA VAL A 85 9.98 16.62 8.04
C VAL A 85 9.31 17.99 7.99
N ASN A 86 9.94 19.03 8.55
CA ASN A 86 9.41 20.40 8.53
C ASN A 86 9.38 21.00 7.12
N ILE A 87 10.38 20.73 6.28
CA ILE A 87 10.36 21.15 4.86
C ILE A 87 9.19 20.49 4.13
N ILE A 88 8.97 19.20 4.37
CA ILE A 88 7.87 18.45 3.78
C ILE A 88 6.53 19.00 4.29
N TRP A 89 6.38 19.20 5.60
CA TRP A 89 5.20 19.83 6.21
C TRP A 89 4.85 21.15 5.51
N ASN A 90 5.81 22.07 5.43
CA ASN A 90 5.61 23.38 4.82
C ASN A 90 5.24 23.31 3.33
N SER A 91 5.60 22.21 2.66
CA SER A 91 5.24 21.99 1.25
C SER A 91 3.79 21.54 1.05
N TYR A 92 3.13 21.04 2.09
CA TYR A 92 1.73 20.53 2.08
C TYR A 92 0.76 21.36 2.91
N ASP A 93 1.26 22.32 3.70
CA ASP A 93 0.45 23.20 4.54
C ASP A 93 0.09 24.51 3.83
N GLY A 94 -1.11 25.02 4.06
CA GLY A 94 -1.57 26.32 3.55
C GLY A 94 -1.56 26.51 2.03
N LEU A 95 -1.59 25.43 1.24
CA LEU A 95 -1.55 25.52 -0.21
C LEU A 95 -2.81 26.18 -0.76
N LYS A 96 -2.63 27.25 -1.54
CA LYS A 96 -3.70 27.88 -2.34
C LYS A 96 -3.46 27.61 -3.83
N GLY A 97 -4.52 27.24 -4.51
CA GLY A 97 -4.54 26.93 -5.94
C GLY A 97 -5.30 28.00 -6.68
N LYS A 98 -4.91 28.22 -7.93
CA LYS A 98 -5.68 28.98 -8.91
C LYS A 98 -5.71 28.18 -10.21
N ILE A 99 -6.83 28.19 -10.91
CA ILE A 99 -6.99 27.52 -12.19
C ILE A 99 -6.77 28.55 -13.29
N VAL A 100 -6.07 28.17 -14.36
CA VAL A 100 -6.00 28.96 -15.58
C VAL A 100 -7.03 28.38 -16.55
N HIS A 101 -8.01 29.18 -16.93
CA HIS A 101 -9.02 28.84 -17.91
C HIS A 101 -9.01 29.91 -19.00
N GLU A 102 -8.75 29.51 -20.26
CA GLU A 102 -8.73 30.42 -21.42
C GLU A 102 -7.78 31.63 -21.24
N GLY A 103 -6.64 31.42 -20.59
CA GLY A 103 -5.65 32.46 -20.33
C GLY A 103 -5.99 33.39 -19.15
N GLN A 104 -7.17 33.23 -18.52
CA GLN A 104 -7.54 33.95 -17.31
C GLN A 104 -7.35 33.09 -16.07
N LEU A 105 -6.92 33.73 -14.99
CA LEU A 105 -6.69 33.08 -13.70
C LEU A 105 -7.94 33.22 -12.83
N THR A 106 -8.43 32.11 -12.26
CA THR A 106 -9.52 32.13 -11.29
C THR A 106 -9.07 32.71 -9.94
N ASP A 107 -10.05 33.00 -9.09
CA ASP A 107 -9.78 33.28 -7.67
C ASP A 107 -9.04 32.13 -6.99
N SER A 108 -8.27 32.48 -5.96
CA SER A 108 -7.56 31.49 -5.16
C SER A 108 -8.53 30.72 -4.29
N PHE A 109 -8.48 29.40 -4.38
CA PHE A 109 -9.11 28.50 -3.44
C PHE A 109 -8.06 27.79 -2.61
N GLU A 110 -8.42 27.41 -1.39
CA GLU A 110 -7.58 26.55 -0.58
C GLU A 110 -7.54 25.14 -1.18
N VAL A 111 -6.35 24.64 -1.47
CA VAL A 111 -6.17 23.27 -1.93
C VAL A 111 -6.36 22.36 -0.73
N LYS A 112 -7.59 21.87 -0.56
CA LYS A 112 -7.92 20.86 0.46
C LYS A 112 -7.26 19.51 0.21
N ILE A 113 -6.68 19.30 -0.99
CA ILE A 113 -5.96 18.07 -1.34
C ILE A 113 -4.74 17.96 -0.45
N ARG A 114 -4.71 16.93 0.40
CA ARG A 114 -3.69 16.81 1.44
C ARG A 114 -2.35 16.33 0.92
N VAL A 115 -2.24 15.87 -0.33
CA VAL A 115 -0.96 15.55 -0.98
C VAL A 115 -1.06 15.69 -2.52
N ARG A 116 -0.15 16.41 -3.20
CA ARG A 116 -0.20 16.68 -4.66
C ARG A 116 -0.17 15.38 -5.50
N GLN A 117 -1.19 15.12 -6.31
CA GLN A 117 -1.22 13.99 -7.27
C GLN A 117 -0.10 14.13 -8.31
N GLY A 118 0.55 13.03 -8.69
CA GLY A 118 1.66 13.04 -9.65
C GLY A 118 3.00 13.56 -9.11
N CYS A 119 3.06 13.95 -7.83
CA CYS A 119 4.31 14.34 -7.20
C CYS A 119 5.05 13.11 -6.66
N LEU A 120 6.32 12.96 -7.04
CA LEU A 120 7.18 11.86 -6.60
C LEU A 120 7.22 11.68 -5.07
N LEU A 121 7.18 12.79 -4.33
CA LEU A 121 7.21 12.80 -2.86
C LEU A 121 5.91 12.24 -2.28
N SER A 122 4.78 12.59 -2.85
CA SER A 122 3.47 12.08 -2.46
C SER A 122 3.44 10.56 -2.50
N TYR A 123 3.82 10.00 -3.64
CA TYR A 123 3.86 8.56 -3.84
C TYR A 123 4.79 7.85 -2.85
N PHE A 124 5.94 8.44 -2.54
CA PHE A 124 6.84 7.94 -1.51
C PHE A 124 6.21 7.93 -0.11
N LEU A 125 5.48 8.98 0.26
CA LEU A 125 4.78 9.08 1.54
C LEU A 125 3.71 7.99 1.69
N PHE A 126 2.96 7.72 0.63
CA PHE A 126 1.97 6.63 0.61
C PHE A 126 2.62 5.25 0.75
N LEU A 127 3.75 5.02 0.07
CA LEU A 127 4.50 3.77 0.20
C LEU A 127 4.96 3.50 1.64
N LEU A 128 5.35 4.53 2.38
CA LEU A 128 5.71 4.37 3.80
C LEU A 128 4.50 3.99 4.65
N MET A 129 3.33 4.56 4.34
CA MET A 129 2.09 4.18 5.02
C MET A 129 1.74 2.72 4.77
N ILE A 130 1.79 2.26 3.52
CA ILE A 130 1.55 0.85 3.18
C ILE A 130 2.57 -0.05 3.87
N ASP A 131 3.85 0.29 3.85
CA ASP A 131 4.89 -0.49 4.55
C ASP A 131 4.57 -0.61 6.05
N ARG A 132 4.14 0.47 6.70
CA ARG A 132 3.78 0.48 8.11
C ARG A 132 2.50 -0.31 8.41
N ILE A 133 1.46 -0.15 7.61
CA ILE A 133 0.22 -0.91 7.72
C ILE A 133 0.54 -2.39 7.69
N MET A 134 1.32 -2.80 6.70
CA MET A 134 1.62 -4.21 6.50
C MET A 134 2.57 -4.77 7.56
N LYS A 135 3.56 -3.99 8.04
CA LYS A 135 4.37 -4.37 9.23
C LYS A 135 3.49 -4.64 10.45
N THR A 136 2.42 -3.87 10.62
CA THR A 136 1.54 -3.96 11.79
C THR A 136 0.48 -5.06 11.61
N SER A 137 0.04 -5.29 10.36
CA SER A 137 -1.06 -6.22 10.04
C SER A 137 -0.60 -7.67 9.88
N ILE A 138 0.67 -7.90 9.51
CA ILE A 138 1.21 -9.25 9.34
C ILE A 138 1.64 -9.75 10.72
N SER A 139 0.78 -10.53 11.37
CA SER A 139 1.11 -11.25 12.60
C SER A 139 2.23 -12.28 12.35
N GLU A 140 3.13 -12.45 13.32
CA GLU A 140 4.11 -13.54 13.37
C GLU A 140 3.40 -14.91 13.48
N GLY A 141 3.03 -15.51 12.36
CA GLY A 141 2.37 -16.80 12.32
C GLY A 141 2.39 -17.39 10.92
N LYS A 142 2.30 -18.71 10.78
CA LYS A 142 2.43 -19.44 9.50
C LYS A 142 1.20 -19.32 8.57
N ARG A 143 0.74 -18.10 8.32
CA ARG A 143 -0.48 -17.79 7.54
C ARG A 143 -0.20 -17.36 6.10
N GLY A 144 1.06 -17.44 5.67
CA GLY A 144 1.50 -17.14 4.31
C GLY A 144 1.65 -18.41 3.47
N ILE A 145 1.91 -18.24 2.19
CA ILE A 145 2.22 -19.34 1.27
C ILE A 145 3.67 -19.75 1.46
N GLN A 146 3.95 -21.05 1.58
CA GLN A 146 5.34 -21.53 1.57
C GLN A 146 5.99 -21.26 0.20
N TRP A 147 7.01 -20.40 0.16
CA TRP A 147 7.70 -20.02 -1.07
C TRP A 147 9.01 -20.79 -1.27
N THR A 148 9.80 -20.91 -0.21
CA THR A 148 11.00 -21.78 -0.15
C THR A 148 10.95 -22.60 1.12
N ALA A 149 11.86 -23.56 1.33
CA ALA A 149 11.91 -24.35 2.56
C ALA A 149 11.99 -23.50 3.85
N ARG A 150 12.46 -22.24 3.76
CA ARG A 150 12.67 -21.35 4.91
C ARG A 150 11.81 -20.08 4.90
N MET A 151 11.10 -19.78 3.80
CA MET A 151 10.37 -18.51 3.64
C MET A 151 8.90 -18.73 3.32
N GLN A 152 8.04 -17.97 4.01
CA GLN A 152 6.63 -17.83 3.69
C GLN A 152 6.32 -16.44 3.13
N LEU A 153 5.45 -16.41 2.13
CA LEU A 153 4.97 -15.21 1.47
C LEU A 153 3.53 -14.91 1.93
N HIS A 154 3.39 -13.88 2.76
CA HIS A 154 2.13 -13.40 3.34
C HIS A 154 1.39 -12.38 2.46
N ASP A 155 2.13 -11.67 1.63
CA ASP A 155 1.76 -10.50 0.86
C ASP A 155 2.79 -10.22 -0.24
N LEU A 156 2.36 -9.50 -1.27
CA LEU A 156 3.15 -8.84 -2.29
C LEU A 156 2.66 -7.40 -2.38
N ASP A 157 3.55 -6.42 -2.25
CA ASP A 157 3.21 -5.00 -2.36
C ASP A 157 4.06 -4.30 -3.44
N PHE A 158 3.42 -3.87 -4.53
CA PHE A 158 4.01 -2.93 -5.47
C PHE A 158 3.15 -1.68 -5.48
N THR A 159 3.70 -0.61 -4.93
CA THR A 159 3.08 0.71 -5.07
C THR A 159 1.68 0.79 -4.48
N ASP A 160 0.68 1.01 -5.31
CA ASP A 160 -0.75 1.03 -5.02
C ASP A 160 -1.40 -0.36 -5.06
N ASP A 161 -0.74 -1.35 -5.65
CA ASP A 161 -1.23 -2.72 -5.76
C ASP A 161 -0.72 -3.57 -4.58
N LEU A 162 -1.62 -3.89 -3.65
CA LEU A 162 -1.35 -4.80 -2.54
C LEU A 162 -2.07 -6.13 -2.77
N ALA A 163 -1.34 -7.24 -2.69
CA ALA A 163 -1.91 -8.59 -2.78
C ALA A 163 -1.61 -9.39 -1.51
N LEU A 164 -2.64 -9.75 -0.74
CA LEU A 164 -2.55 -10.62 0.42
C LEU A 164 -2.66 -12.09 -0.02
N LEU A 165 -1.89 -12.97 0.61
CA LEU A 165 -1.73 -14.36 0.16
C LEU A 165 -2.04 -15.35 1.28
N SER A 166 -2.90 -16.34 1.05
CA SER A 166 -3.16 -17.37 2.05
C SER A 166 -3.62 -18.71 1.48
N HIS A 167 -3.69 -19.73 2.35
CA HIS A 167 -4.10 -21.09 2.01
C HIS A 167 -5.58 -21.36 2.31
N THR A 168 -6.19 -20.61 3.21
CA THR A 168 -7.56 -20.86 3.69
C THR A 168 -8.40 -19.58 3.66
N GLN A 169 -9.72 -19.75 3.50
CA GLN A 169 -10.69 -18.65 3.52
C GLN A 169 -10.59 -17.89 4.85
N GLN A 170 -10.56 -18.61 5.99
CA GLN A 170 -10.47 -17.99 7.31
C GLN A 170 -9.22 -17.10 7.44
N GLN A 171 -8.05 -17.59 7.00
CA GLN A 171 -6.81 -16.83 7.13
C GLN A 171 -6.81 -15.59 6.23
N ILE A 172 -7.35 -15.67 5.01
CA ILE A 172 -7.42 -14.49 4.14
C ILE A 172 -8.46 -13.48 4.66
N GLN A 173 -9.58 -13.95 5.23
CA GLN A 173 -10.56 -13.10 5.90
C GLN A 173 -9.94 -12.35 7.08
N GLU A 174 -9.28 -13.05 8.00
CA GLU A 174 -8.60 -12.45 9.15
C GLU A 174 -7.54 -11.42 8.72
N LYS A 175 -6.75 -11.74 7.68
CA LYS A 175 -5.77 -10.80 7.12
C LYS A 175 -6.44 -9.55 6.57
N THR A 176 -7.52 -9.72 5.82
CA THR A 176 -8.26 -8.60 5.21
C THR A 176 -8.83 -7.69 6.28
N THR A 177 -9.46 -8.26 7.31
CA THR A 177 -10.01 -7.51 8.45
C THR A 177 -8.91 -6.79 9.23
N ASN A 178 -7.75 -7.43 9.47
CA ASN A 178 -6.65 -6.77 10.17
C ASN A 178 -6.06 -5.61 9.37
N VAL A 179 -5.81 -5.82 8.07
CA VAL A 179 -5.32 -4.74 7.18
C VAL A 179 -6.33 -3.60 7.14
N ALA A 180 -7.63 -3.87 7.02
CA ALA A 180 -8.67 -2.84 7.05
C ALA A 180 -8.64 -2.02 8.35
N ALA A 181 -8.58 -2.69 9.51
CA ALA A 181 -8.55 -2.03 10.81
C ALA A 181 -7.30 -1.14 11.01
N VAL A 182 -6.12 -1.66 10.66
CA VAL A 182 -4.86 -0.91 10.75
C VAL A 182 -4.83 0.26 9.76
N SER A 183 -5.36 0.07 8.55
CA SER A 183 -5.48 1.12 7.54
C SER A 183 -6.41 2.24 8.01
N ALA A 184 -7.58 1.90 8.55
CA ALA A 184 -8.52 2.87 9.08
C ALA A 184 -7.90 3.71 10.20
N ALA A 185 -7.07 3.11 11.06
CA ALA A 185 -6.36 3.80 12.13
C ALA A 185 -5.36 4.87 11.64
N VAL A 186 -4.90 4.78 10.39
CA VAL A 186 -4.03 5.80 9.75
C VAL A 186 -4.77 6.68 8.73
N GLY A 187 -6.10 6.55 8.65
CA GLY A 187 -6.96 7.32 7.74
C GLY A 187 -7.03 6.76 6.32
N LEU A 188 -6.70 5.48 6.10
CA LEU A 188 -6.81 4.83 4.80
C LEU A 188 -8.00 3.86 4.78
N ASN A 189 -8.86 3.98 3.77
CA ASN A 189 -10.00 3.08 3.58
C ASN A 189 -9.76 2.19 2.36
N ILE A 190 -10.10 0.92 2.48
CA ILE A 190 -10.00 -0.04 1.38
C ILE A 190 -11.21 0.16 0.46
N HIS A 191 -10.96 0.26 -0.84
CA HIS A 191 -11.99 0.39 -1.86
C HIS A 191 -12.60 -0.97 -2.16
N LYS A 192 -13.78 -1.24 -1.59
CA LYS A 192 -14.48 -2.52 -1.68
C LYS A 192 -14.77 -2.96 -3.13
N GLY A 193 -15.28 -2.06 -3.96
CA GLY A 193 -15.63 -2.38 -5.36
C GLY A 193 -14.44 -2.66 -6.29
N LYS A 194 -13.24 -2.18 -5.95
CA LYS A 194 -12.01 -2.36 -6.72
C LYS A 194 -11.11 -3.45 -6.16
N SER A 195 -11.22 -3.72 -4.87
CA SER A 195 -10.56 -4.85 -4.24
C SER A 195 -11.22 -6.14 -4.73
N LYS A 196 -10.40 -7.15 -5.05
CA LYS A 196 -10.86 -8.39 -5.67
C LYS A 196 -10.18 -9.62 -5.10
N ILE A 197 -10.93 -10.71 -5.00
CA ILE A 197 -10.41 -12.01 -4.58
C ILE A 197 -10.15 -12.87 -5.81
N LEU A 198 -9.00 -13.55 -5.83
CA LEU A 198 -8.70 -14.59 -6.77
C LEU A 198 -8.49 -15.91 -6.01
N ARG A 199 -9.27 -16.92 -6.39
CA ARG A 199 -9.32 -18.23 -5.73
C ARG A 199 -8.83 -19.32 -6.69
N TYR A 200 -7.98 -20.22 -6.20
CA TYR A 200 -7.55 -21.41 -6.95
C TYR A 200 -7.72 -22.67 -6.12
N ASN A 201 -8.39 -23.67 -6.70
CA ASN A 201 -8.59 -25.00 -6.08
C ASN A 201 -9.14 -24.90 -4.65
N THR A 202 -10.09 -23.99 -4.44
CA THR A 202 -10.73 -23.73 -3.16
C THR A 202 -12.08 -24.44 -3.10
N PRO A 203 -12.28 -25.41 -2.20
CA PRO A 203 -13.59 -26.05 -2.05
C PRO A 203 -14.61 -25.14 -1.34
N CYS A 204 -14.13 -24.16 -0.57
CA CYS A 204 -14.94 -23.15 0.11
C CYS A 204 -15.16 -21.96 -0.84
N THR A 205 -16.43 -21.63 -1.07
CA THR A 205 -16.88 -20.49 -1.88
C THR A 205 -17.39 -19.35 -1.02
N ASP A 206 -17.11 -19.37 0.29
CA ASP A 206 -17.60 -18.34 1.19
C ASP A 206 -16.99 -16.98 0.79
N PRO A 207 -17.81 -15.92 0.82
CA PRO A 207 -17.37 -14.58 0.48
C PRO A 207 -16.28 -14.10 1.44
N ILE A 208 -15.47 -13.15 0.98
CA ILE A 208 -14.57 -12.41 1.89
C ILE A 208 -15.26 -11.09 2.18
N ILE A 209 -15.64 -10.89 3.43
CA ILE A 209 -16.44 -9.75 3.86
C ILE A 209 -15.54 -8.62 4.36
N LEU A 210 -15.78 -7.41 3.86
CA LEU A 210 -15.16 -6.19 4.32
C LEU A 210 -16.25 -5.17 4.69
N ASP A 211 -16.35 -4.84 5.98
CA ASP A 211 -17.37 -3.93 6.53
C ASP A 211 -18.80 -4.27 6.08
N GLY A 212 -19.14 -5.57 6.10
CA GLY A 212 -20.47 -6.08 5.73
C GLY A 212 -20.73 -6.26 4.24
N GLU A 213 -19.77 -5.93 3.37
CA GLU A 213 -19.88 -6.12 1.91
C GLU A 213 -18.94 -7.22 1.42
N ASP A 214 -19.36 -7.96 0.39
CA ASP A 214 -18.54 -8.99 -0.25
C ASP A 214 -17.50 -8.38 -1.20
N LEU A 215 -16.26 -8.87 -1.11
CA LEU A 215 -15.23 -8.62 -2.09
C LEU A 215 -15.43 -9.54 -3.31
N GLY A 216 -15.75 -8.93 -4.43
CA GLY A 216 -16.00 -9.68 -5.67
C GLY A 216 -14.77 -10.46 -6.16
N ASP A 217 -15.04 -11.53 -6.92
CA ASP A 217 -14.02 -12.30 -7.61
C ASP A 217 -13.40 -11.55 -8.81
N VAL A 218 -12.16 -11.91 -9.16
CA VAL A 218 -11.44 -11.50 -10.39
C VAL A 218 -12.00 -12.18 -11.63
#